data_AF-A0A4Y5SL59-F1
#
_entry.id   AF-A0A4Y5SL59-F1
#
_cell.length_a   1.000
_cell.length_b   1.000
_cell.length_c   1.000
_cell.angle_alpha   90.00
_cell.angle_beta   90.00
_cell.angle_gamma   90.00
#
_symmetry.space_group_name_H-M   'P 1'
#
loop_
_entity.id
_entity.type
_entity.pdbx_description
1 polymer ?
#
loop_
_entity_poly.entity_id
_entity_poly.type
_entity_poly.pdbx_seq_one_letter_code
_entity_poly.pdbx_strand_id
1 'polypeptide(L)'
;MKELPLLIPLLFIGFISLGLAEPKTMAMGVAFAVSIILGIYRGAEIGWDDRGLDIDERYIVWAFWISIAIIGLQILMLRSVPILNPAVRTSLNPRLTALTYFLGVPSSVYLFLRGRRYALVYPIAVALYAYRTPVLVSVIALGAAYYEGMRREGRIRLQHAAAAIAALIVLGLGITFLRGETLGSLWTRVQSSTSVLDIIVWRAGWKGLYHGYLQWSGIKSYLAGGYSPRGLVAKFLYVHTGVTITPTLLGGMYLDFGVFAVIEGFLLGVYYGMIGRAVHPVTMTIYYSTLAYGIVGVETGILDLPVYLLFGLGAYIIITGWRRAKREPGGIGS
;
A
#
# COMPACT_ATOMS: atom_id res chain seq x y z
N MET A 1 6.69 18.39 -5.29
CA MET A 1 5.95 17.26 -4.67
C MET A 1 5.26 16.34 -5.69
N LYS A 2 5.44 16.52 -7.02
CA LYS A 2 4.65 15.83 -8.07
C LYS A 2 5.18 14.45 -8.51
N GLU A 3 6.39 14.06 -8.12
CA GLU A 3 7.09 12.95 -8.78
C GLU A 3 7.16 11.65 -7.98
N LEU A 4 7.00 11.67 -6.65
CA LEU A 4 7.04 10.43 -5.86
C LEU A 4 5.96 9.41 -6.28
N PRO A 5 4.71 9.82 -6.59
CA PRO A 5 3.70 8.89 -7.08
C PRO A 5 4.03 8.29 -8.46
N LEU A 6 4.91 8.91 -9.27
CA LEU A 6 5.36 8.36 -10.54
C LEU A 6 6.25 7.11 -10.36
N LEU A 7 6.77 6.89 -9.14
CA LEU A 7 7.48 5.65 -8.82
C LEU A 7 6.57 4.42 -8.94
N ILE A 8 5.28 4.54 -8.64
CA ILE A 8 4.33 3.40 -8.72
C ILE A 8 4.23 2.85 -10.15
N PRO A 9 3.85 3.63 -11.17
CA PRO A 9 3.77 3.13 -12.54
C PRO A 9 5.14 2.70 -13.08
N LEU A 10 6.23 3.38 -12.71
CA LEU A 10 7.58 3.03 -13.17
C LEU A 10 8.04 1.68 -12.58
N LEU A 11 7.87 1.48 -11.27
CA LEU A 11 8.18 0.22 -10.62
C LEU A 11 7.28 -0.90 -11.11
N PHE A 12 6.02 -0.61 -11.42
CA PHE A 12 5.10 -1.59 -11.98
C PHE A 12 5.55 -2.09 -13.36
N ILE A 13 5.92 -1.18 -14.27
CA ILE A 13 6.48 -1.56 -15.59
C ILE A 13 7.81 -2.32 -15.44
N GLY A 14 8.68 -1.86 -14.54
CA GLY A 14 9.92 -2.56 -14.21
C GLY A 14 9.66 -3.99 -13.72
N PHE A 15 8.68 -4.16 -12.82
CA PHE A 15 8.32 -5.45 -12.25
C PHE A 15 7.79 -6.44 -13.28
N ILE A 16 6.84 -6.04 -14.13
CA ILE A 16 6.28 -6.93 -15.15
C ILE A 16 7.30 -7.24 -16.26
N SER A 17 8.19 -6.29 -16.58
CA SER A 17 9.29 -6.50 -17.53
C SER A 17 10.31 -7.51 -17.01
N LEU A 18 10.72 -7.36 -15.74
CA LEU A 18 11.63 -8.32 -15.09
C LEU A 18 10.99 -9.71 -14.97
N GLY A 19 9.69 -9.78 -14.73
CA GLY A 19 8.95 -11.04 -14.68
C GLY A 19 8.69 -11.70 -16.03
N LEU A 20 9.18 -11.12 -17.13
CA LEU A 20 8.99 -11.60 -18.51
C LEU A 20 7.51 -11.79 -18.88
N ALA A 21 6.69 -10.78 -18.56
CA ALA A 21 5.25 -10.80 -18.86
C ALA A 21 4.96 -11.05 -20.36
N GLU A 22 3.86 -11.75 -20.63
CA GLU A 22 3.41 -11.96 -22.01
C GLU A 22 3.09 -10.63 -22.71
N PRO A 23 3.20 -10.55 -24.06
CA PRO A 23 2.97 -9.30 -24.80
C PRO A 23 1.61 -8.65 -24.52
N LYS A 24 0.56 -9.45 -24.33
CA LYS A 24 -0.79 -8.96 -23.99
C LYS A 24 -0.82 -8.31 -22.59
N THR A 25 -0.19 -8.96 -21.61
CA THR A 25 -0.06 -8.44 -20.25
C THR A 25 0.81 -7.20 -20.21
N MET A 26 1.88 -7.17 -20.99
CA MET A 26 2.74 -6.00 -21.14
C MET A 26 1.96 -4.81 -21.71
N ALA A 27 1.19 -5.03 -22.78
CA ALA A 27 0.36 -3.98 -23.37
C ALA A 27 -0.67 -3.43 -22.37
N MET A 28 -1.37 -4.30 -21.64
CA MET A 28 -2.30 -3.87 -20.59
C MET A 28 -1.60 -3.18 -19.44
N GLY A 29 -0.41 -3.65 -19.06
CA GLY A 29 0.40 -3.06 -18.01
C GLY A 29 0.87 -1.65 -18.37
N VAL A 30 1.30 -1.44 -19.61
CA VAL A 30 1.65 -0.12 -20.16
C VAL A 30 0.43 0.79 -20.18
N ALA A 31 -0.72 0.33 -20.68
CA ALA A 31 -1.95 1.11 -20.68
C ALA A 31 -2.36 1.54 -19.25
N PHE A 32 -2.27 0.62 -18.29
CA PHE A 32 -2.54 0.89 -16.88
C PHE A 32 -1.56 1.90 -16.28
N ALA A 33 -0.26 1.76 -16.54
CA ALA A 33 0.77 2.68 -16.05
C ALA A 33 0.61 4.09 -16.64
N VAL A 34 0.39 4.19 -17.95
CA VAL A 34 0.10 5.47 -18.63
C VAL A 34 -1.14 6.12 -18.03
N SER A 35 -2.19 5.33 -17.78
CA SER A 35 -3.42 5.83 -17.16
C SER A 35 -3.20 6.40 -15.77
N ILE A 36 -2.40 5.73 -14.92
CA ILE A 36 -1.98 6.27 -13.62
C ILE A 36 -1.25 7.60 -13.79
N ILE A 37 -0.30 7.67 -14.73
CA ILE A 37 0.48 8.89 -14.98
C ILE A 37 -0.43 10.05 -15.40
N LEU A 38 -1.35 9.81 -16.35
CA LEU A 38 -2.34 10.79 -16.78
C LEU A 38 -3.24 11.23 -15.62
N GLY A 39 -3.67 10.27 -14.79
CA GLY A 39 -4.43 10.55 -13.58
C GLY A 39 -3.67 11.44 -12.60
N ILE A 40 -2.38 11.19 -12.36
CA ILE A 40 -1.53 12.01 -11.48
C ILE A 40 -1.45 13.44 -11.99
N TYR A 41 -1.18 13.64 -13.28
CA TYR A 41 -1.11 14.98 -13.85
C TYR A 41 -2.45 15.70 -13.75
N ARG A 42 -3.55 15.02 -14.07
CA ARG A 42 -4.89 15.62 -14.01
C ARG A 42 -5.33 15.91 -12.58
N GLY A 43 -5.08 15.01 -11.65
CA GLY A 43 -5.34 15.20 -10.22
C GLY A 43 -4.52 16.34 -9.64
N ALA A 44 -3.28 16.50 -10.11
CA ALA A 44 -2.43 17.61 -9.72
C ALA A 44 -2.94 18.96 -10.25
N GLU A 45 -3.83 19.05 -11.22
CA GLU A 45 -4.43 20.33 -11.64
C GLU A 45 -5.63 20.74 -10.76
N ILE A 46 -6.25 19.76 -10.08
CA ILE A 46 -7.44 20.01 -9.28
C ILE A 46 -7.04 20.65 -7.95
N GLY A 47 -7.42 21.92 -7.76
CA GLY A 47 -7.30 22.61 -6.49
C GLY A 47 -8.28 22.05 -5.45
N TRP A 48 -7.79 21.85 -4.22
CA TRP A 48 -8.60 21.48 -3.07
C TRP A 48 -8.00 22.08 -1.80
N ASP A 49 -8.84 22.37 -0.81
CA ASP A 49 -8.43 22.96 0.48
C ASP A 49 -8.12 21.85 1.50
N ASP A 50 -6.86 21.77 1.96
CA ASP A 50 -6.41 20.76 2.93
C ASP A 50 -6.44 21.31 4.36
N ARG A 51 -7.61 21.19 5.01
CA ARG A 51 -7.75 21.39 6.46
C ARG A 51 -7.55 20.10 7.27
N GLY A 52 -7.34 18.96 6.59
CA GLY A 52 -7.24 17.64 7.20
C GLY A 52 -8.42 17.23 8.08
N LEU A 53 -8.13 16.31 8.99
CA LEU A 53 -9.04 15.90 10.07
C LEU A 53 -8.47 16.44 11.39
N ASP A 54 -9.32 17.13 12.15
CA ASP A 54 -8.96 17.63 13.48
C ASP A 54 -9.03 16.48 14.49
N ILE A 55 -7.97 15.68 14.53
CA ILE A 55 -7.81 14.55 15.44
C ILE A 55 -6.79 14.95 16.49
N ASP A 56 -7.21 14.92 17.76
CA ASP A 56 -6.32 15.14 18.90
C ASP A 56 -5.17 14.12 18.85
N GLU A 57 -3.93 14.60 18.95
CA GLU A 57 -2.71 13.80 18.94
C GLU A 57 -2.76 12.67 19.97
N ARG A 58 -3.46 12.86 21.10
CA ARG A 58 -3.68 11.82 22.11
C ARG A 58 -4.26 10.55 21.49
N TYR A 59 -5.28 10.63 20.63
CA TYR A 59 -5.89 9.45 20.01
C TYR A 59 -4.92 8.72 19.08
N ILE A 60 -4.04 9.45 18.40
CA ILE A 60 -3.01 8.87 17.52
C ILE A 60 -1.94 8.15 18.36
N VAL A 61 -1.55 8.73 19.50
CA VAL A 61 -0.63 8.09 20.45
C VAL A 61 -1.25 6.82 21.04
N TRP A 62 -2.52 6.87 21.43
CA TRP A 62 -3.25 5.68 21.90
C TRP A 62 -3.32 4.60 20.82
N ALA A 63 -3.64 4.97 19.59
CA ALA A 63 -3.67 4.04 18.45
C ALA A 63 -2.31 3.37 18.21
N PHE A 64 -1.21 4.12 18.32
CA PHE A 64 0.14 3.59 18.25
C PHE A 64 0.42 2.54 19.35
N TRP A 65 0.18 2.88 20.61
CA TRP A 65 0.45 1.95 21.72
C TRP A 65 -0.49 0.74 21.72
N ILE A 66 -1.75 0.92 21.36
CA ILE A 66 -2.69 -0.19 21.17
C ILE A 66 -2.18 -1.13 20.08
N SER A 67 -1.66 -0.61 18.97
CA SER A 67 -1.09 -1.46 17.92
C SER A 67 0.09 -2.30 18.42
N ILE A 68 1.00 -1.71 19.21
CA ILE A 68 2.13 -2.43 19.82
C ILE A 68 1.65 -3.45 20.86
N ALA A 69 0.67 -3.08 21.68
CA ALA A 69 0.10 -3.97 22.70
C ALA A 69 -0.57 -5.20 22.06
N ILE A 70 -1.30 -5.03 20.96
CA ILE A 70 -1.87 -6.15 20.21
C ILE A 70 -0.77 -7.08 19.67
N ILE A 71 0.34 -6.52 19.18
CA ILE A 71 1.50 -7.30 18.74
C ILE A 71 2.06 -8.14 19.88
N GLY A 72 2.31 -7.52 21.03
CA GLY A 72 2.80 -8.21 22.22
C GLY A 72 1.82 -9.31 22.70
N LEU A 73 0.53 -9.01 22.72
CA LEU A 73 -0.51 -9.94 23.15
C LEU A 73 -0.59 -11.17 22.23
N GLN A 74 -0.52 -11.00 20.92
CA GLN A 74 -0.52 -12.14 19.99
C GLN A 74 0.72 -13.02 20.15
N ILE A 75 1.90 -12.41 20.32
CA ILE A 75 3.14 -13.16 20.56
C ILE A 75 3.06 -13.93 21.88
N LEU A 76 2.51 -13.32 22.94
CA LEU A 76 2.34 -13.95 24.24
C LEU A 76 1.34 -15.11 24.18
N MET A 77 0.22 -14.93 23.48
CA MET A 77 -0.79 -15.99 23.28
C MET A 77 -0.21 -17.19 22.51
N LEU A 78 0.63 -16.93 21.51
CA LEU A 78 1.25 -17.98 20.69
C LEU A 78 2.50 -18.60 21.35
N ARG A 79 2.96 -18.05 22.48
CA ARG A 79 4.15 -18.47 23.25
C ARG A 79 5.43 -18.62 22.41
N SER A 80 5.44 -18.04 21.22
CA SER A 80 6.49 -18.18 20.24
C SER A 80 6.50 -16.96 19.34
N VAL A 81 7.70 -16.57 18.90
CA VAL A 81 7.85 -15.42 18.01
C VAL A 81 7.78 -15.93 16.56
N PRO A 82 6.85 -15.45 15.72
CA PRO A 82 6.70 -15.91 14.34
C PRO A 82 7.96 -15.78 13.48
N ILE A 83 8.87 -14.86 13.82
CA ILE A 83 10.18 -14.74 13.14
C ILE A 83 11.10 -15.92 13.42
N LEU A 84 11.00 -16.55 14.58
CA LEU A 84 11.80 -17.71 14.99
C LEU A 84 11.13 -19.02 14.59
N ASN A 85 9.80 -19.05 14.56
CA ASN A 85 9.03 -20.19 14.08
C ASN A 85 7.96 -19.74 13.05
N PRO A 86 8.30 -19.73 11.74
CA PRO A 86 7.40 -19.28 10.69
C PRO A 86 6.09 -20.08 10.59
N ALA A 87 6.04 -21.31 11.10
CA ALA A 87 4.85 -22.15 11.06
C ALA A 87 3.70 -21.58 11.92
N VAL A 88 4.03 -20.82 12.97
CA VAL A 88 3.04 -20.26 13.91
C VAL A 88 2.29 -19.06 13.29
N ARG A 89 2.75 -18.54 12.16
CA ARG A 89 2.13 -17.42 11.44
C ARG A 89 0.68 -17.71 11.04
N THR A 90 0.36 -18.95 10.67
CA THR A 90 -1.01 -19.34 10.26
C THR A 90 -1.99 -19.32 11.42
N SER A 91 -1.49 -19.31 12.66
CA SER A 91 -2.29 -19.24 13.89
C SER A 91 -2.56 -17.81 14.36
N LEU A 92 -1.95 -16.79 13.73
CA LEU A 92 -2.22 -15.38 14.04
C LEU A 92 -3.66 -15.01 13.66
N ASN A 93 -4.33 -14.22 14.50
CA ASN A 93 -5.69 -13.79 14.21
C ASN A 93 -5.69 -12.71 13.11
N PRO A 94 -6.27 -12.97 11.92
CA PRO A 94 -6.19 -12.04 10.79
C PRO A 94 -6.83 -10.68 11.07
N ARG A 95 -7.88 -10.63 11.91
CA ARG A 95 -8.58 -9.38 12.26
C ARG A 95 -7.72 -8.47 13.13
N LEU A 96 -7.08 -9.04 14.14
CA LEU A 96 -6.18 -8.30 15.02
C LEU A 96 -4.95 -7.82 14.27
N THR A 97 -4.41 -8.66 13.38
CA THR A 97 -3.28 -8.31 12.51
C THR A 97 -3.64 -7.17 11.55
N ALA A 98 -4.80 -7.21 10.91
CA ALA A 98 -5.28 -6.10 10.08
C ALA A 98 -5.45 -4.79 10.88
N LEU A 99 -5.97 -4.88 12.11
CA LEU A 99 -6.11 -3.73 13.00
C LEU A 99 -4.75 -3.12 13.36
N THR A 100 -3.73 -3.94 13.62
CA THR A 100 -2.37 -3.43 13.87
C THR A 100 -1.83 -2.63 12.69
N TYR A 101 -2.10 -3.07 11.45
CA TYR A 101 -1.63 -2.37 10.26
C TYR A 101 -2.39 -1.09 9.97
N PHE A 102 -3.71 -1.10 10.20
CA PHE A 102 -4.55 0.07 10.02
C PHE A 102 -4.22 1.18 11.01
N LEU A 103 -4.04 0.83 12.29
CA LEU A 103 -3.73 1.82 13.34
C LEU A 103 -2.24 2.19 13.37
N GLY A 104 -1.37 1.19 13.25
CA GLY A 104 0.05 1.34 13.53
C GLY A 104 0.85 2.04 12.43
N VAL A 105 0.59 1.74 11.14
CA VAL A 105 1.33 2.39 10.04
C VAL A 105 1.08 3.90 10.03
N PRO A 106 -0.17 4.40 9.97
CA PRO A 106 -0.42 5.84 9.98
C PRO A 106 0.06 6.50 11.27
N SER A 107 -0.22 5.90 12.44
CA SER A 107 0.19 6.50 13.71
C SER A 107 1.71 6.62 13.84
N SER A 108 2.47 5.62 13.38
CA SER A 108 3.94 5.68 13.37
C SER A 108 4.45 6.81 12.46
N VAL A 109 3.87 6.97 11.27
CA VAL A 109 4.25 8.04 10.32
C VAL A 109 3.91 9.41 10.89
N TYR A 110 2.73 9.59 11.48
CA TYR A 110 2.33 10.85 12.11
C TYR A 110 3.30 11.26 13.23
N LEU A 111 3.58 10.34 14.14
CA LEU A 111 4.48 10.58 15.27
C LEU A 111 5.89 10.88 14.80
N PHE A 112 6.36 10.21 13.75
CA PHE A 112 7.65 10.49 13.14
C PHE A 112 7.70 11.88 12.50
N LEU A 113 6.65 12.30 11.78
CA LEU A 113 6.53 13.66 11.24
C LEU A 113 6.54 14.74 12.33
N ARG A 114 6.04 14.42 13.54
CA ARG A 114 6.11 15.27 14.73
C ARG A 114 7.46 15.20 15.47
N GLY A 115 8.45 14.47 14.95
CA GLY A 115 9.79 14.36 15.52
C GLY A 115 9.92 13.32 16.65
N ARG A 116 8.90 12.50 16.89
CA ARG A 116 8.91 11.48 17.95
C ARG A 116 9.67 10.22 17.49
N ARG A 117 10.94 10.09 17.90
CA ARG A 117 11.83 8.97 17.49
C ARG A 117 11.32 7.57 17.88
N TYR A 118 10.48 7.45 18.91
CA TYR A 118 9.90 6.16 19.30
C TYR A 118 8.96 5.57 18.24
N ALA A 119 8.54 6.35 17.25
CA ALA A 119 7.82 5.83 16.08
C ALA A 119 8.57 4.71 15.33
N LEU A 120 9.91 4.69 15.41
CA LEU A 120 10.77 3.66 14.80
C LEU A 120 10.63 2.28 15.46
N VAL A 121 10.00 2.19 16.63
CA VAL A 121 9.71 0.91 17.29
C VAL A 121 8.69 0.11 16.49
N TYR A 122 7.79 0.76 15.75
CA TYR A 122 6.71 0.06 15.04
C TYR A 122 7.20 -0.88 13.92
N PRO A 123 8.08 -0.47 12.99
CA PRO A 123 8.67 -1.38 12.00
C PRO A 123 9.33 -2.61 12.65
N ILE A 124 10.00 -2.42 13.79
CA ILE A 124 10.65 -3.51 14.55
C ILE A 124 9.60 -4.43 15.16
N ALA A 125 8.57 -3.89 15.80
CA ALA A 125 7.49 -4.65 16.40
C ALA A 125 6.76 -5.50 15.35
N VAL A 126 6.48 -4.94 14.18
CA VAL A 126 5.82 -5.66 13.09
C VAL A 126 6.73 -6.69 12.43
N ALA A 127 8.05 -6.49 12.43
CA ALA A 127 9.00 -7.49 11.96
C ALA A 127 8.94 -8.78 12.78
N LEU A 128 8.56 -8.72 14.07
CA LEU A 128 8.36 -9.90 14.92
C LEU A 128 7.29 -10.86 14.39
N TYR A 129 6.27 -10.33 13.71
CA TYR A 129 5.25 -11.16 13.04
C TYR A 129 5.74 -11.86 11.78
N ALA A 130 6.96 -11.59 11.33
CA ALA A 130 7.50 -12.17 10.11
C ALA A 130 6.59 -11.91 8.87
N TYR A 131 5.96 -10.74 8.80
CA TYR A 131 5.33 -10.26 7.55
C TYR A 131 6.23 -9.25 6.86
N ARG A 132 6.53 -9.49 5.57
CA ARG A 132 7.43 -8.62 4.79
C ARG A 132 6.75 -7.33 4.37
N THR A 133 5.52 -7.42 3.85
CA THR A 133 4.75 -6.29 3.32
C THR A 133 4.59 -5.17 4.35
N PRO A 134 4.14 -5.42 5.59
CA PRO A 134 3.90 -4.36 6.56
C PRO A 134 5.20 -3.69 7.05
N VAL A 135 6.30 -4.47 7.15
CA VAL A 135 7.63 -3.92 7.46
C VAL A 135 8.07 -3.01 6.32
N LEU A 136 8.06 -3.47 5.07
CA LEU A 136 8.42 -2.66 3.91
C LEU A 136 7.56 -1.40 3.80
N VAL A 137 6.24 -1.52 3.99
CA VAL A 137 5.33 -0.37 3.98
C VAL A 137 5.71 0.63 5.07
N SER A 138 5.94 0.19 6.30
CA SER A 138 6.30 1.09 7.40
C SER A 138 7.65 1.79 7.15
N VAL A 139 8.65 1.07 6.63
CA VAL A 139 9.97 1.63 6.33
C VAL A 139 9.90 2.59 5.15
N ILE A 140 9.19 2.25 4.07
CA ILE A 140 9.01 3.14 2.91
C ILE A 140 8.23 4.39 3.31
N ALA A 141 7.17 4.27 4.12
CA ALA A 141 6.37 5.40 4.56
C ALA A 141 7.18 6.36 5.46
N LEU A 142 7.93 5.83 6.43
CA LEU A 142 8.81 6.62 7.28
C LEU A 142 9.97 7.23 6.49
N GLY A 143 10.55 6.48 5.55
CA GLY A 143 11.61 6.95 4.65
C GLY A 143 11.14 8.08 3.74
N ALA A 144 9.92 7.97 3.18
CA ALA A 144 9.31 9.02 2.37
C ALA A 144 9.03 10.28 3.20
N ALA A 145 8.51 10.12 4.42
CA ALA A 145 8.31 11.21 5.38
C ALA A 145 9.64 11.89 5.76
N TYR A 146 10.70 11.11 6.02
CA TYR A 146 12.03 11.61 6.35
C TYR A 146 12.66 12.39 5.19
N TYR A 147 12.60 11.81 3.98
CA TYR A 147 13.12 12.44 2.77
C TYR A 147 12.45 13.80 2.51
N GLU A 148 11.14 13.89 2.74
CA GLU A 148 10.44 15.16 2.59
C GLU A 148 10.80 16.18 3.68
N GLY A 149 10.90 15.76 4.94
CA GLY A 149 11.36 16.62 6.04
C GLY A 149 12.73 17.25 5.72
N MET A 150 13.69 16.44 5.28
CA MET A 150 15.01 16.93 4.88
C MET A 150 15.01 17.80 3.62
N ARG A 151 14.09 17.52 2.67
CA ARG A 151 13.91 18.36 1.47
C ARG A 151 13.47 19.76 1.83
N ARG A 152 12.50 19.89 2.75
CA ARG A 152 11.97 21.18 3.20
C ARG A 152 13.04 22.00 3.91
N GLU A 153 13.96 21.35 4.62
CA GLU A 153 15.12 21.98 5.27
C GLU A 153 16.27 22.32 4.31
N GLY A 154 16.15 22.01 3.00
CA GLY A 154 17.19 22.30 2.01
C GLY A 154 18.47 21.46 2.16
N ARG A 155 18.44 20.37 2.94
CA ARG A 155 19.61 19.56 3.31
C ARG A 155 19.75 18.27 2.50
N ILE A 156 19.18 18.18 1.30
CA ILE A 156 19.34 16.98 0.48
C ILE A 156 20.77 16.96 -0.10
N ARG A 157 21.59 16.06 0.45
CA ARG A 157 22.79 15.55 -0.25
C ARG A 157 22.46 14.19 -0.84
N LEU A 158 22.98 13.91 -2.04
CA LEU A 158 22.84 12.63 -2.77
C LEU A 158 23.11 11.40 -1.88
N GLN A 159 24.01 11.55 -0.90
CA GLN A 159 24.39 10.56 0.10
C GLN A 159 23.23 10.09 1.00
N HIS A 160 22.27 10.96 1.34
CA HIS A 160 21.15 10.59 2.21
C HIS A 160 20.08 9.80 1.47
N ALA A 161 19.84 10.12 0.19
CA ALA A 161 18.98 9.32 -0.68
C ALA A 161 19.59 7.94 -0.95
N ALA A 162 20.90 7.90 -1.21
CA ALA A 162 21.64 6.64 -1.35
C ALA A 162 21.63 5.81 -0.05
N ALA A 163 21.77 6.44 1.12
CA ALA A 163 21.70 5.75 2.41
C ALA A 163 20.29 5.20 2.72
N ALA A 164 19.23 5.92 2.38
CA ALA A 164 17.85 5.44 2.54
C ALA A 164 17.56 4.24 1.63
N ILE A 165 18.01 4.28 0.38
CA ILE A 165 17.90 3.16 -0.58
C ILE A 165 18.75 1.97 -0.11
N ALA A 166 19.98 2.21 0.34
CA ALA A 166 20.84 1.17 0.89
C ALA A 166 20.24 0.52 2.14
N ALA A 167 19.64 1.31 3.06
CA ALA A 167 18.96 0.79 4.23
C ALA A 167 17.75 -0.08 3.87
N LEU A 168 16.96 0.33 2.86
CA LEU A 168 15.85 -0.46 2.32
C LEU A 168 16.31 -1.79 1.72
N ILE A 169 17.40 -1.76 0.94
CA ILE A 169 18.00 -2.95 0.34
C ILE A 169 18.57 -3.87 1.43
N VAL A 170 19.28 -3.33 2.42
CA VAL A 170 19.85 -4.12 3.53
C VAL A 170 18.75 -4.71 4.42
N LEU A 171 17.67 -3.99 4.71
CA LEU A 171 16.53 -4.53 5.45
C LEU A 171 15.78 -5.60 4.64
N GLY A 172 15.52 -5.35 3.36
CA GLY A 172 14.84 -6.28 2.47
C GLY A 172 15.64 -7.57 2.25
N LEU A 173 16.92 -7.45 1.94
CA LEU A 173 17.84 -8.58 1.80
C LEU A 173 18.11 -9.23 3.15
N GLY A 174 18.27 -8.47 4.23
CA GLY A 174 18.48 -8.99 5.58
C GLY A 174 17.33 -9.89 6.04
N ILE A 175 16.07 -9.48 5.82
CA ILE A 175 14.90 -10.31 6.12
C ILE A 175 14.84 -11.56 5.21
N THR A 176 15.34 -11.45 3.98
CA THR A 176 15.40 -12.58 3.03
C THR A 176 16.47 -13.60 3.46
N PHE A 177 17.67 -13.13 3.82
CA PHE A 177 18.77 -13.96 4.33
C PHE A 177 18.47 -14.57 5.69
N LEU A 178 17.84 -13.83 6.62
CA LEU A 178 17.41 -14.34 7.93
C LEU A 178 16.38 -15.49 7.81
N ARG A 179 15.77 -15.67 6.64
CA ARG A 179 14.84 -16.77 6.36
C ARG A 179 15.44 -17.90 5.53
N GLY A 180 16.74 -17.84 5.23
CA GLY A 180 17.41 -18.83 4.39
C GLY A 180 17.00 -18.80 2.92
N GLU A 181 16.41 -17.71 2.45
CA GLU A 181 16.03 -17.55 1.04
C GLU A 181 17.22 -17.05 0.20
N THR A 182 17.42 -17.66 -0.98
CA THR A 182 18.51 -17.30 -1.91
C THR A 182 18.09 -16.16 -2.84
N LEU A 183 19.05 -15.47 -3.47
CA LEU A 183 18.71 -14.45 -4.48
C LEU A 183 17.86 -15.01 -5.64
N GLY A 184 18.04 -16.30 -5.97
CA GLY A 184 17.21 -17.01 -6.94
C GLY A 184 15.73 -17.09 -6.54
N SER A 185 15.42 -17.16 -5.25
CA SER A 185 14.03 -17.22 -4.78
C SER A 185 13.29 -15.88 -4.96
N LEU A 186 14.00 -14.75 -4.98
CA LEU A 186 13.43 -13.44 -5.31
C LEU A 186 13.03 -13.38 -6.78
N TRP A 187 13.89 -13.87 -7.68
CA TRP A 187 13.59 -13.92 -9.11
C TRP A 187 12.39 -14.81 -9.40
N THR A 188 12.36 -16.04 -8.84
CA THR A 188 11.22 -16.94 -9.00
C THR A 188 9.92 -16.33 -8.49
N ARG A 189 9.99 -15.46 -7.47
CA ARG A 189 8.82 -14.77 -6.93
C ARG A 189 8.29 -13.73 -7.89
N VAL A 190 9.15 -12.87 -8.44
CA VAL A 190 8.77 -11.88 -9.47
C VAL A 190 8.13 -12.60 -10.66
N GLN A 191 8.78 -13.66 -11.15
CA GLN A 191 8.26 -14.46 -12.25
C GLN A 191 6.92 -15.14 -11.90
N SER A 192 6.76 -15.68 -10.68
CA SER A 192 5.50 -16.30 -10.26
C SER A 192 4.35 -15.31 -10.18
N SER A 193 4.59 -14.10 -9.64
CA SER A 193 3.57 -13.05 -9.55
C SER A 193 3.18 -12.53 -10.94
N THR A 194 4.15 -12.39 -11.84
CA THR A 194 3.90 -11.98 -13.23
C THR A 194 3.16 -13.08 -14.01
N SER A 195 3.53 -14.35 -13.83
CA SER A 195 2.81 -15.47 -14.44
C SER A 195 1.35 -15.57 -13.96
N VAL A 196 1.10 -15.30 -12.68
CA VAL A 196 -0.27 -15.17 -12.15
C VAL A 196 -1.03 -14.05 -12.87
N LEU A 197 -0.39 -12.89 -13.07
CA LEU A 197 -0.99 -11.79 -13.82
C LEU A 197 -1.28 -12.18 -15.27
N ASP A 198 -0.38 -12.90 -15.95
CA ASP A 198 -0.61 -13.39 -17.31
C ASP A 198 -1.84 -14.27 -17.41
N ILE A 199 -1.99 -15.23 -16.49
CA ILE A 199 -3.16 -16.10 -16.43
C ILE A 199 -4.45 -15.29 -16.21
N ILE A 200 -4.41 -14.27 -15.34
CA ILE A 200 -5.55 -13.38 -15.09
C ILE A 200 -5.92 -12.60 -16.36
N VAL A 201 -4.96 -11.97 -17.03
CA VAL A 201 -5.20 -11.18 -18.26
C VAL A 201 -5.69 -12.05 -19.41
N TRP A 202 -5.23 -13.31 -19.47
CA TRP A 202 -5.65 -14.24 -20.49
C TRP A 202 -7.09 -14.75 -20.24
N ARG A 203 -7.41 -15.14 -19.01
CA ARG A 203 -8.67 -15.82 -18.66
C ARG A 203 -9.83 -14.89 -18.28
N ALA A 204 -9.58 -13.72 -17.68
CA ALA A 204 -10.66 -12.85 -17.20
C ALA A 204 -11.41 -12.12 -18.33
N GLY A 205 -10.92 -12.22 -19.57
CA GLY A 205 -11.55 -11.58 -20.73
C GLY A 205 -11.49 -10.05 -20.66
N TRP A 206 -12.38 -9.39 -21.39
CA TRP A 206 -12.38 -7.92 -21.53
C TRP A 206 -13.19 -7.20 -20.45
N LYS A 207 -14.23 -7.85 -19.92
CA LYS A 207 -15.16 -7.27 -18.93
C LYS A 207 -14.79 -7.58 -17.48
N GLY A 208 -13.80 -8.45 -17.26
CA GLY A 208 -13.51 -9.01 -15.95
C GLY A 208 -14.48 -10.14 -15.59
N LEU A 209 -14.17 -10.87 -14.53
CA LEU A 209 -14.93 -12.03 -14.09
C LEU A 209 -15.86 -11.69 -12.93
N TYR A 210 -15.34 -11.00 -11.92
CA TYR A 210 -16.02 -10.82 -10.64
C TYR A 210 -16.85 -9.53 -10.54
N HIS A 211 -16.71 -8.60 -11.49
CA HIS A 211 -17.54 -7.39 -11.60
C HIS A 211 -17.63 -6.57 -10.29
N GLY A 212 -16.54 -6.51 -9.53
CA GLY A 212 -16.45 -5.80 -8.23
C GLY A 212 -16.67 -6.70 -7.01
N TYR A 213 -17.07 -7.97 -7.21
CA TYR A 213 -17.25 -8.92 -6.10
C TYR A 213 -15.91 -9.28 -5.43
N LEU A 214 -14.78 -9.23 -6.15
CA LEU A 214 -13.48 -9.51 -5.56
C LEU A 214 -13.10 -8.42 -4.55
N GLN A 215 -13.20 -7.14 -4.92
CA GLN A 215 -13.00 -6.02 -4.00
C GLN A 215 -14.00 -6.07 -2.83
N TRP A 216 -15.29 -6.35 -3.09
CA TRP A 216 -16.30 -6.46 -2.06
C TRP A 216 -16.04 -7.60 -1.07
N SER A 217 -15.47 -8.72 -1.54
CA SER A 217 -15.07 -9.82 -0.67
C SER A 217 -14.01 -9.41 0.36
N GLY A 218 -13.22 -8.36 0.07
CA GLY A 218 -12.27 -7.77 1.01
C GLY A 218 -12.94 -7.15 2.23
N ILE A 219 -14.13 -6.59 2.05
CA ILE A 219 -14.93 -6.03 3.15
C ILE A 219 -15.74 -7.14 3.83
N LYS A 220 -16.42 -7.98 3.03
CA LYS A 220 -17.29 -9.04 3.53
C LYS A 220 -16.54 -10.09 4.35
N SER A 221 -15.35 -10.52 3.91
CA SER A 221 -14.56 -11.55 4.61
C SER A 221 -14.19 -11.15 6.04
N TYR A 222 -14.01 -9.86 6.31
CA TYR A 222 -13.70 -9.37 7.65
C TYR A 222 -14.94 -9.25 8.53
N LEU A 223 -16.06 -8.76 7.98
CA LEU A 223 -17.31 -8.52 8.72
C LEU A 223 -18.13 -9.79 8.97
N ALA A 224 -18.40 -10.55 7.91
CA ALA A 224 -19.33 -11.69 7.92
C ALA A 224 -18.63 -13.05 7.78
N GLY A 225 -17.30 -13.05 7.60
CA GLY A 225 -16.56 -14.26 7.24
C GLY A 225 -16.74 -14.64 5.76
N GLY A 226 -15.92 -15.58 5.28
CA GLY A 226 -15.92 -16.06 3.90
C GLY A 226 -14.56 -15.95 3.22
N TYR A 227 -14.53 -16.19 1.90
CA TYR A 227 -13.29 -16.11 1.12
C TYR A 227 -12.74 -14.68 1.10
N SER A 228 -11.46 -14.54 1.45
CA SER A 228 -10.73 -13.30 1.23
C SER A 228 -10.51 -13.06 -0.27
N PRO A 229 -10.25 -11.81 -0.71
CA PRO A 229 -9.93 -11.53 -2.11
C PRO A 229 -8.83 -12.43 -2.67
N ARG A 230 -7.78 -12.64 -1.87
CA ARG A 230 -6.65 -13.52 -2.22
C ARG A 230 -7.04 -14.99 -2.30
N GLY A 231 -8.02 -15.42 -1.51
CA GLY A 231 -8.61 -16.75 -1.60
C GLY A 231 -9.49 -16.94 -2.84
N LEU A 232 -10.23 -15.89 -3.24
CA LEU A 232 -10.99 -15.89 -4.49
C LEU A 232 -10.08 -15.94 -5.72
N VAL A 233 -8.96 -15.20 -5.71
CA VAL A 233 -7.94 -15.30 -6.78
C VAL A 233 -7.36 -16.71 -6.84
N ALA A 234 -7.04 -17.33 -5.70
CA ALA A 234 -6.55 -18.70 -5.68
C ALA A 234 -7.57 -19.71 -6.26
N LYS A 235 -8.86 -19.54 -5.92
CA LYS A 235 -9.94 -20.35 -6.49
C LYS A 235 -10.08 -20.14 -8.00
N PHE A 236 -9.94 -18.90 -8.49
CA PHE A 236 -9.93 -18.61 -9.93
C PHE A 236 -8.78 -19.30 -10.67
N LEU A 237 -7.63 -19.45 -10.02
CA LEU A 237 -6.47 -20.17 -10.55
C LEU A 237 -6.57 -21.69 -10.37
N TYR A 238 -7.72 -22.22 -9.95
CA TYR A 238 -7.94 -23.64 -9.64
C TYR A 238 -7.01 -24.20 -8.56
N VAL A 239 -6.53 -23.34 -7.65
CA VAL A 239 -5.71 -23.75 -6.51
C VAL A 239 -6.65 -24.05 -5.33
N HIS A 240 -6.92 -25.33 -5.12
CA HIS A 240 -7.89 -25.81 -4.12
C HIS A 240 -7.27 -26.09 -2.73
N THR A 241 -5.98 -25.86 -2.55
CA THR A 241 -5.21 -26.23 -1.35
C THR A 241 -5.35 -25.27 -0.16
N GLY A 242 -6.40 -24.42 -0.13
CA GLY A 242 -6.57 -23.42 0.93
C GLY A 242 -5.49 -22.32 0.95
N VAL A 243 -4.70 -22.21 -0.13
CA VAL A 243 -3.63 -21.22 -0.29
C VAL A 243 -4.24 -19.89 -0.76
N THR A 244 -3.70 -18.77 -0.28
CA THR A 244 -4.06 -17.44 -0.77
C THR A 244 -3.04 -16.96 -1.79
N ILE A 245 -3.50 -16.49 -2.95
CA ILE A 245 -2.63 -15.93 -3.99
C ILE A 245 -2.86 -14.43 -4.07
N THR A 246 -1.77 -13.66 -4.01
CA THR A 246 -1.80 -12.20 -4.17
C THR A 246 -1.59 -11.83 -5.63
N PRO A 247 -2.60 -11.28 -6.33
CA PRO A 247 -2.35 -10.65 -7.61
C PRO A 247 -1.55 -9.36 -7.41
N THR A 248 -0.82 -8.95 -8.44
CA THR A 248 -0.14 -7.64 -8.51
C THR A 248 -1.15 -6.49 -8.48
N LEU A 249 -0.66 -5.24 -8.47
CA LEU A 249 -1.49 -4.03 -8.47
C LEU A 249 -2.61 -4.07 -9.52
N LEU A 250 -2.27 -4.45 -10.76
CA LEU A 250 -3.23 -4.59 -11.86
C LEU A 250 -4.12 -5.82 -11.71
N GLY A 251 -3.59 -6.95 -11.22
CA GLY A 251 -4.28 -8.23 -11.30
C GLY A 251 -5.60 -8.28 -10.54
N GLY A 252 -5.70 -7.63 -9.37
CA GLY A 252 -6.96 -7.53 -8.62
C GLY A 252 -8.01 -6.71 -9.37
N MET A 253 -7.61 -5.55 -9.89
CA MET A 253 -8.45 -4.63 -10.66
C MET A 253 -8.93 -5.27 -11.98
N TYR A 254 -8.03 -5.93 -12.69
CA TYR A 254 -8.32 -6.60 -13.96
C TYR A 254 -9.22 -7.83 -13.76
N LEU A 255 -9.07 -8.58 -12.67
CA LEU A 255 -9.92 -9.73 -12.42
C LEU A 255 -11.38 -9.31 -12.12
N ASP A 256 -11.58 -8.15 -11.51
CA ASP A 256 -12.92 -7.58 -11.30
C ASP A 256 -13.49 -6.96 -12.58
N PHE A 257 -12.75 -6.08 -13.25
CA PHE A 257 -13.30 -5.19 -14.29
C PHE A 257 -12.66 -5.34 -15.68
N GLY A 258 -11.68 -6.23 -15.84
CA GLY A 258 -11.00 -6.47 -17.12
C GLY A 258 -10.26 -5.21 -17.62
N VAL A 259 -10.52 -4.83 -18.87
CA VAL A 259 -9.89 -3.65 -19.49
C VAL A 259 -10.26 -2.35 -18.76
N PHE A 260 -11.41 -2.31 -18.08
CA PHE A 260 -11.79 -1.16 -17.26
C PHE A 260 -10.91 -0.94 -16.03
N ALA A 261 -10.00 -1.87 -15.69
CA ALA A 261 -8.93 -1.64 -14.73
C ALA A 261 -8.07 -0.42 -15.08
N VAL A 262 -7.98 -0.04 -16.36
CA VAL A 262 -7.32 1.19 -16.81
C VAL A 262 -8.00 2.43 -16.22
N ILE A 263 -9.33 2.43 -16.06
CA ILE A 263 -10.08 3.52 -15.41
C ILE A 263 -9.77 3.56 -13.92
N GLU A 264 -9.70 2.40 -13.25
CA GLU A 264 -9.29 2.36 -11.84
C GLU A 264 -7.86 2.87 -11.65
N GLY A 265 -6.95 2.55 -12.57
CA GLY A 265 -5.61 3.12 -12.62
C GLY A 265 -5.63 4.65 -12.77
N PHE A 266 -6.50 5.18 -13.63
CA PHE A 266 -6.68 6.63 -13.77
C PHE A 266 -7.16 7.25 -12.46
N LEU A 267 -8.18 6.68 -11.82
CA LEU A 267 -8.73 7.17 -10.55
C LEU A 267 -7.71 7.13 -9.42
N LEU A 268 -6.92 6.06 -9.34
CA LEU A 268 -5.81 5.93 -8.42
C LEU A 268 -4.76 7.03 -8.68
N GLY A 269 -4.46 7.31 -9.95
CA GLY A 269 -3.60 8.41 -10.34
C GLY A 269 -4.15 9.77 -9.90
N VAL A 270 -5.44 10.04 -10.13
CA VAL A 270 -6.10 11.28 -9.69
C VAL A 270 -6.01 11.45 -8.19
N TYR A 271 -6.29 10.39 -7.42
CA TYR A 271 -6.13 10.39 -5.97
C TYR A 271 -4.72 10.83 -5.56
N TYR A 272 -3.68 10.22 -6.13
CA TYR A 272 -2.29 10.58 -5.81
C TYR A 272 -1.92 12.00 -6.24
N GLY A 273 -2.40 12.45 -7.40
CA GLY A 273 -2.19 13.80 -7.90
C GLY A 273 -2.79 14.88 -6.97
N MET A 274 -3.97 14.61 -6.42
CA MET A 274 -4.64 15.51 -5.47
C MET A 274 -3.98 15.46 -4.09
N ILE A 275 -3.90 14.28 -3.47
CA ILE A 275 -3.40 14.14 -2.09
C ILE A 275 -1.91 14.48 -1.96
N GLY A 276 -1.15 14.40 -3.05
CA GLY A 276 0.27 14.79 -3.07
C GLY A 276 0.52 16.28 -2.80
N ARG A 277 -0.54 17.10 -2.69
CA ARG A 277 -0.49 18.50 -2.25
C ARG A 277 -0.84 18.71 -0.77
N ALA A 278 -0.98 17.62 -0.01
CA ALA A 278 -1.30 17.67 1.41
C ALA A 278 -0.30 18.52 2.21
N VAL A 279 -0.83 19.38 3.08
CA VAL A 279 -0.09 20.24 4.00
C VAL A 279 -0.40 19.85 5.45
N HIS A 280 -1.63 19.42 5.74
CA HIS A 280 -2.04 19.06 7.09
C HIS A 280 -1.33 17.77 7.56
N PRO A 281 -0.77 17.70 8.79
CA PRO A 281 0.01 16.56 9.25
C PRO A 281 -0.71 15.21 9.16
N VAL A 282 -2.02 15.18 9.44
CA VAL A 282 -2.85 13.97 9.33
C VAL A 282 -3.02 13.55 7.86
N THR A 283 -3.23 14.51 6.96
CA THR A 283 -3.37 14.24 5.53
C THR A 283 -2.05 13.76 4.93
N MET A 284 -0.92 14.40 5.31
CA MET A 284 0.42 13.95 4.92
C MET A 284 0.71 12.52 5.38
N THR A 285 0.28 12.18 6.59
CA THR A 285 0.40 10.81 7.12
C THR A 285 -0.33 9.79 6.25
N ILE A 286 -1.57 10.10 5.85
CA ILE A 286 -2.36 9.25 4.97
C ILE A 286 -1.68 9.14 3.61
N TYR A 287 -1.18 10.25 3.05
CA TYR A 287 -0.44 10.26 1.79
C TYR A 287 0.79 9.33 1.80
N TYR A 288 1.69 9.43 2.78
CA TYR A 288 2.87 8.56 2.82
C TYR A 288 2.51 7.11 3.07
N SER A 289 1.48 6.87 3.88
CA SER A 289 1.00 5.52 4.15
C SER A 289 0.44 4.89 2.87
N THR A 290 -0.43 5.58 2.14
CA THR A 290 -1.01 5.06 0.89
C THR A 290 0.02 4.97 -0.23
N LEU A 291 0.96 5.92 -0.33
CA LEU A 291 2.09 5.86 -1.26
C LEU A 291 2.95 4.61 -1.02
N ALA A 292 3.29 4.32 0.24
CA ALA A 292 4.05 3.12 0.58
C ALA A 292 3.29 1.83 0.26
N TYR A 293 1.99 1.78 0.56
CA TYR A 293 1.13 0.66 0.13
C TYR A 293 1.02 0.55 -1.39
N GLY A 294 1.03 1.67 -2.12
CA GLY A 294 1.03 1.68 -3.59
C GLY A 294 2.33 1.12 -4.17
N ILE A 295 3.48 1.53 -3.64
CA ILE A 295 4.81 1.05 -4.05
C ILE A 295 4.94 -0.45 -3.79
N VAL A 296 4.62 -0.90 -2.58
CA VAL A 296 4.70 -2.34 -2.24
C VAL A 296 3.61 -3.14 -2.96
N GLY A 297 2.45 -2.52 -3.17
CA GLY A 297 1.30 -3.10 -3.89
C GLY A 297 1.58 -3.44 -5.35
N VAL A 298 2.66 -2.91 -5.95
CA VAL A 298 3.15 -3.36 -7.27
C VAL A 298 3.31 -4.88 -7.30
N GLU A 299 3.93 -5.45 -6.27
CA GLU A 299 4.15 -6.88 -6.16
C GLU A 299 2.98 -7.60 -5.47
N THR A 300 2.48 -7.05 -4.36
CA THR A 300 1.57 -7.78 -3.47
C THR A 300 0.08 -7.46 -3.66
N GLY A 301 -0.23 -6.51 -4.56
CA GLY A 301 -1.56 -5.96 -4.74
C GLY A 301 -2.04 -5.10 -3.57
N ILE A 302 -3.18 -4.44 -3.77
CA ILE A 302 -3.85 -3.56 -2.79
C ILE A 302 -5.22 -4.14 -2.45
N LEU A 303 -5.27 -5.39 -2.00
CA LEU A 303 -6.52 -6.13 -1.73
C LEU A 303 -6.87 -6.25 -0.24
N ASP A 304 -6.10 -5.60 0.64
CA ASP A 304 -6.28 -5.73 2.08
C ASP A 304 -7.19 -4.61 2.62
N LEU A 305 -8.12 -4.97 3.49
CA LEU A 305 -9.10 -4.04 4.10
C LEU A 305 -8.44 -2.79 4.73
N PRO A 306 -7.35 -2.88 5.53
CA PRO A 306 -6.67 -1.70 6.07
C PRO A 306 -6.30 -0.70 4.99
N VAL A 307 -5.89 -1.18 3.82
CA VAL A 307 -5.44 -0.33 2.72
C VAL A 307 -6.64 0.35 2.08
N TYR A 308 -7.74 -0.36 1.84
CA TYR A 308 -8.99 0.25 1.37
C TYR A 308 -9.52 1.33 2.32
N LEU A 309 -9.46 1.10 3.62
CA LEU A 309 -9.87 2.10 4.61
C LEU A 309 -8.99 3.35 4.54
N LEU A 310 -7.67 3.20 4.34
CA LEU A 310 -6.76 4.34 4.20
C LEU A 310 -7.00 5.13 2.91
N PHE A 311 -7.18 4.45 1.78
CA PHE A 311 -7.57 5.10 0.52
C PHE A 311 -8.93 5.79 0.64
N GLY A 312 -9.91 5.14 1.29
CA GLY A 312 -11.23 5.71 1.57
C GLY A 312 -11.17 6.96 2.45
N LEU A 313 -10.37 6.94 3.51
CA LEU A 313 -10.16 8.10 4.39
C LEU A 313 -9.48 9.26 3.63
N GLY A 314 -8.46 8.96 2.83
CA GLY A 314 -7.82 9.96 1.99
C GLY A 314 -8.77 10.55 0.95
N ALA A 315 -9.55 9.71 0.27
CA ALA A 315 -10.57 10.17 -0.69
C ALA A 315 -11.64 11.02 -0.01
N TYR A 316 -12.07 10.67 1.20
CA TYR A 316 -13.01 11.47 1.98
C TYR A 316 -12.46 12.87 2.29
N ILE A 317 -11.21 12.99 2.72
CA ILE A 317 -10.55 14.28 2.97
C ILE A 317 -10.49 15.12 1.69
N ILE A 318 -10.10 14.50 0.57
CA ILE A 318 -10.02 15.18 -0.73
C ILE A 318 -11.40 15.67 -1.19
N ILE A 319 -12.42 14.82 -1.13
CA ILE A 319 -13.78 15.16 -1.59
C ILE A 319 -14.38 16.28 -0.72
N THR A 320 -14.18 16.23 0.60
CA THR A 320 -14.67 17.26 1.51
C THR A 320 -13.95 18.59 1.29
N GLY A 321 -12.62 18.59 1.14
CA GLY A 321 -11.84 19.78 0.83
C GLY A 321 -12.17 20.37 -0.56
N TRP A 322 -12.38 19.51 -1.57
CA TRP A 322 -12.80 19.94 -2.91
C TRP A 322 -14.20 20.57 -2.94
N ARG A 323 -15.17 19.98 -2.21
CA ARG A 323 -16.53 20.54 -2.08
C ARG A 323 -16.52 21.90 -1.40
N ARG A 324 -15.61 22.12 -0.44
CA ARG A 324 -15.45 23.41 0.26
C ARG A 324 -14.82 24.47 -0.64
N ALA A 325 -13.73 24.12 -1.33
CA ALA A 325 -13.09 25.01 -2.31
C ALA A 325 -14.07 25.47 -3.41
N LYS A 326 -15.01 24.61 -3.80
CA LYS A 326 -16.10 24.96 -4.74
C LYS A 326 -17.26 25.75 -4.14
N ARG A 327 -17.41 25.81 -2.81
CA ARG A 327 -18.45 26.60 -2.12
C ARG A 327 -17.99 28.00 -1.73
N GLU A 328 -16.68 28.24 -1.67
CA GLU A 328 -16.07 29.56 -1.47
C GLU A 328 -15.75 30.41 -2.74
N PRO A 329 -16.33 30.24 -3.96
CA PRO A 329 -16.08 31.16 -5.08
C PRO A 329 -16.71 32.56 -4.95
N GLY A 330 -17.25 32.94 -3.78
CA GLY A 330 -18.07 34.13 -3.58
C GLY A 330 -17.60 35.09 -2.48
N GLY A 331 -16.29 35.16 -2.21
CA GLY A 331 -15.70 36.05 -1.20
C GLY A 331 -14.86 37.21 -1.76
N ILE A 332 -15.01 37.57 -3.03
CA ILE A 332 -14.54 38.86 -3.56
C ILE A 332 -15.80 39.69 -3.80
N GLY A 333 -16.16 40.51 -2.82
CA GLY A 333 -17.39 41.30 -2.87
C GLY A 333 -17.72 41.99 -1.56
N SER A 334 -16.79 42.81 -1.06
CA SER A 334 -17.06 44.07 -0.33
C SER A 334 -15.75 44.79 -0.09
#